data_AF-A0ABD2S8Q0-F1
#
_entry.id   AF-A0ABD2S8Q0-F1
#
_cell.length_a   1.000
_cell.length_b   1.000
_cell.length_c   1.000
_cell.angle_alpha   90.00
_cell.angle_beta   90.00
_cell.angle_gamma   90.00
#
_symmetry.space_group_name_H-M   'P 1'
#
loop_
_entity.id
_entity.type
_entity.pdbx_description
1 polymer ?
#
loop_
_entity_poly.entity_id
_entity_poly.type
_entity_poly.pdbx_seq_one_letter_code
_entity_poly.pdbx_strand_id
1 'polypeptide(L)'
;MALIFPFDIFYLSSRYFFLRTVWRIVFPFQAISFADFFLADILTSMSKVFSDLERSVCRMVHRQVATIAWFEADSVCGSHAVAIPIVLVLPYLFRLFQCLRQYKDTREKTTLLNALKYSTAVPVIFLSALKYHVFPDNWVNIYRPLWLLSGVVNSLYSFYWDLTRDWDLSCFTRIFKFSRPNALSYLLYGRKWVYFWVIGTNLILRCTWTYKLSSHLRHNYLTVFAITALEIFRRFQWAFFRVENEWNKMNSKQNIQLSTIDKPNDEQKLLDPNGYSV
;
A
#
# COMPACT_ATOMS: atom_id res chain seq x y z
N MET A 1 19.63 10.80 13.44
CA MET A 1 19.88 12.09 14.11
C MET A 1 18.92 13.19 13.63
N ALA A 2 18.83 13.53 12.33
CA ALA A 2 18.00 14.64 11.86
C ALA A 2 16.49 14.57 12.20
N LEU A 3 15.89 13.38 12.19
CA LEU A 3 14.44 13.20 12.45
C LEU A 3 14.03 13.49 13.90
N ILE A 4 14.89 13.23 14.88
CA ILE A 4 14.61 13.34 16.33
C ILE A 4 15.25 14.61 16.91
N PHE A 5 15.91 15.41 16.05
CA PHE A 5 16.63 16.60 16.51
C PHE A 5 15.64 17.67 16.99
N PRO A 6 15.70 18.10 18.26
CA PRO A 6 14.64 18.89 18.89
C PRO A 6 14.62 20.36 18.49
N PHE A 7 15.69 20.87 17.87
CA PHE A 7 15.81 22.25 17.47
C PHE A 7 15.10 22.52 16.14
N ASP A 8 14.67 23.78 15.91
CA ASP A 8 14.02 24.24 14.68
C ASP A 8 15.00 24.42 13.51
N ILE A 9 15.77 23.38 13.26
CA ILE A 9 16.73 23.28 12.16
C ILE A 9 16.27 22.07 11.34
N PHE A 10 16.18 22.23 10.01
CA PHE A 10 15.64 21.22 9.08
C PHE A 10 14.12 20.98 9.19
N TYR A 11 13.30 22.05 9.13
CA TYR A 11 11.82 21.97 9.00
C TYR A 11 11.15 21.14 10.12
N LEU A 12 11.11 21.69 11.35
CA LEU A 12 10.55 21.00 12.53
C LEU A 12 9.08 20.57 12.36
N SER A 13 8.25 21.41 11.74
CA SER A 13 6.84 21.12 11.48
C SER A 13 6.65 19.82 10.69
N SER A 14 7.41 19.65 9.61
CA SER A 14 7.36 18.46 8.75
C SER A 14 7.83 17.20 9.48
N ARG A 15 8.89 17.30 10.29
CA ARG A 15 9.41 16.17 11.09
C ARG A 15 8.41 15.74 12.15
N TYR A 16 7.84 16.68 12.88
CA TYR A 16 6.81 16.40 13.87
C TYR A 16 5.56 15.78 13.23
N PHE A 17 5.12 16.31 12.08
CA PHE A 17 4.01 15.73 11.32
C PHE A 17 4.31 14.28 10.90
N PHE A 18 5.51 14.01 10.38
CA PHE A 18 5.93 12.66 9.99
C PHE A 18 5.95 11.70 11.19
N LEU A 19 6.62 12.07 12.28
CA LEU A 19 6.72 11.26 13.49
C LEU A 19 5.34 10.98 14.11
N ARG A 20 4.47 12.00 14.18
CA ARG A 20 3.10 11.85 14.64
C ARG A 20 2.29 10.91 13.74
N THR A 21 2.50 10.96 12.43
CA THR A 21 1.85 10.06 11.47
C THR A 21 2.35 8.62 11.66
N VAL A 22 3.67 8.41 11.79
CA VAL A 22 4.23 7.09 12.11
C VAL A 22 3.65 6.54 13.41
N TRP A 23 3.56 7.36 14.46
CA TRP A 23 2.95 6.97 15.73
C TRP A 23 1.49 6.52 15.58
N ARG A 24 0.68 7.29 14.83
CA ARG A 24 -0.72 6.94 14.52
C ARG A 24 -0.86 5.67 13.69
N ILE A 25 0.11 5.35 12.84
CA ILE A 25 0.14 4.10 12.06
C ILE A 25 0.37 2.90 12.98
N VAL A 26 1.34 3.00 13.89
CA VAL A 26 1.65 1.93 14.86
C VAL A 26 0.50 1.73 15.84
N PHE A 27 -0.14 2.82 16.27
CA PHE A 27 -1.22 2.83 17.26
C PHE A 27 -2.49 3.47 16.68
N PRO A 28 -3.31 2.72 15.91
CA PRO A 28 -4.51 3.23 15.23
C PRO A 28 -5.71 3.37 16.19
N PHE A 29 -5.54 4.15 17.26
CA PHE A 29 -6.60 4.43 18.24
C PHE A 29 -7.51 5.60 17.82
N GLN A 30 -7.05 6.42 16.88
CA GLN A 30 -7.73 7.61 16.39
C GLN A 30 -8.35 7.35 15.00
N ALA A 31 -9.25 8.24 14.58
CA ALA A 31 -9.78 8.23 13.22
C ALA A 31 -8.63 8.39 12.20
N ILE A 32 -8.68 7.60 11.14
CA ILE A 32 -7.59 7.48 10.18
C ILE A 32 -7.68 8.59 9.15
N SER A 33 -6.62 9.38 9.05
CA SER A 33 -6.51 10.42 8.02
C SER A 33 -5.94 9.85 6.72
N PHE A 34 -6.10 10.58 5.62
CA PHE A 34 -5.49 10.22 4.34
C PHE A 34 -3.96 10.09 4.44
N ALA A 35 -3.30 10.95 5.21
CA ALA A 35 -1.85 10.89 5.41
C ALA A 35 -1.40 9.59 6.10
N ASP A 36 -2.15 9.15 7.13
CA ASP A 36 -1.87 7.89 7.83
C ASP A 36 -2.02 6.69 6.89
N PHE A 37 -3.07 6.70 6.05
CA PHE A 37 -3.30 5.69 5.02
C PHE A 37 -2.18 5.68 3.97
N PHE A 38 -1.82 6.85 3.45
CA PHE A 38 -0.86 7.01 2.36
C PHE A 38 0.55 6.61 2.78
N LEU A 39 1.00 7.09 3.94
CA LEU A 39 2.32 6.74 4.47
C LEU A 39 2.40 5.25 4.81
N ALA A 40 1.37 4.68 5.45
CA ALA A 40 1.37 3.27 5.78
C ALA A 40 1.45 2.38 4.52
N ASP A 41 0.85 2.80 3.41
CA ASP A 41 1.00 2.09 2.13
C ASP A 41 2.44 2.12 1.62
N ILE A 42 3.12 3.26 1.69
CA ILE A 42 4.54 3.35 1.33
C ILE A 42 5.37 2.39 2.19
N LEU A 43 5.08 2.28 3.49
CA LEU A 43 5.79 1.37 4.39
C LEU A 43 5.68 -0.10 3.96
N THR A 44 4.57 -0.54 3.36
CA THR A 44 4.45 -1.92 2.84
C THR A 44 5.40 -2.23 1.68
N SER A 45 5.81 -1.23 0.90
CA SER A 45 6.84 -1.39 -0.13
C SER A 45 8.24 -1.45 0.49
N MET A 46 8.42 -0.88 1.69
CA MET A 46 9.69 -0.86 2.43
C MET A 46 9.92 -2.11 3.31
N SER A 47 8.99 -3.07 3.38
CA SER A 47 9.14 -4.28 4.22
C SER A 47 10.48 -5.00 4.02
N LYS A 48 10.95 -5.13 2.77
CA LYS A 48 12.23 -5.79 2.48
C LYS A 48 13.42 -5.00 3.03
N VAL A 49 13.37 -3.68 2.92
CA VAL A 49 14.38 -2.76 3.46
C VAL A 49 14.44 -2.86 4.97
N PHE A 50 13.28 -2.90 5.65
CA PHE A 50 13.23 -3.09 7.10
C PHE A 50 13.82 -4.44 7.53
N SER A 51 13.56 -5.50 6.78
CA SER A 51 14.17 -6.82 7.05
C SER A 51 15.69 -6.83 6.87
N ASP A 52 16.25 -6.12 5.89
CA ASP A 52 17.71 -6.02 5.74
C ASP A 52 18.34 -5.10 6.79
N LEU A 53 17.61 -4.06 7.18
CA LEU A 53 18.02 -3.18 8.28
C LEU A 53 18.07 -3.95 9.60
N GLU A 54 17.05 -4.75 9.91
CA GLU A 54 17.02 -5.60 11.10
C GLU A 54 18.23 -6.54 11.15
N ARG A 55 18.53 -7.25 10.06
CA ARG A 55 19.73 -8.10 9.97
C ARG A 55 21.03 -7.32 10.18
N SER A 56 21.11 -6.14 9.58
CA SER A 56 22.30 -5.28 9.69
C SER A 56 22.51 -4.83 11.14
N VAL A 57 21.44 -4.38 11.80
CA VAL A 57 21.45 -3.98 13.21
C VAL A 57 21.80 -5.17 14.13
N CYS A 58 21.20 -6.34 13.90
CA CYS A 58 21.49 -7.56 14.64
C CYS A 58 23.00 -7.88 14.58
N ARG A 59 23.59 -7.91 13.38
CA ARG A 59 25.03 -8.15 13.20
C ARG A 59 25.92 -7.08 13.86
N MET A 60 25.52 -5.81 13.82
CA MET A 60 26.24 -4.72 14.47
C MET A 60 26.24 -4.87 16.00
N VAL A 61 25.09 -5.17 16.60
CA VAL A 61 24.94 -5.34 18.05
C VAL A 61 25.74 -6.54 18.55
N HIS A 62 25.72 -7.66 17.81
CA HIS A 62 26.49 -8.85 18.14
C HIS A 62 27.98 -8.76 17.76
N ARG A 63 28.47 -7.58 17.32
CA ARG A 63 29.86 -7.32 16.92
C ARG A 63 30.38 -8.27 15.83
N GLN A 64 29.50 -8.73 14.94
CA GLN A 64 29.82 -9.64 13.83
C GLN A 64 30.24 -8.88 12.55
N VAL A 65 30.67 -7.63 12.70
CA VAL A 65 31.10 -6.78 11.60
C VAL A 65 32.62 -6.99 11.45
N ALA A 66 33.02 -7.81 10.46
CA ALA A 66 34.41 -8.06 10.03
C ALA A 66 35.25 -9.16 10.75
N THR A 67 34.63 -10.21 11.31
CA THR A 67 35.35 -11.41 11.79
C THR A 67 35.17 -12.62 10.86
N ILE A 68 36.14 -13.56 10.84
CA ILE A 68 36.06 -14.87 10.14
C ILE A 68 34.80 -15.67 10.53
N ALA A 69 34.22 -15.37 11.70
CA ALA A 69 32.90 -15.82 12.14
C ALA A 69 31.70 -15.34 11.29
N TRP A 70 31.92 -14.64 10.17
CA TRP A 70 30.88 -14.30 9.19
C TRP A 70 30.12 -15.53 8.68
N PHE A 71 30.77 -16.71 8.67
CA PHE A 71 30.16 -17.99 8.31
C PHE A 71 29.54 -18.76 9.51
N GLU A 72 30.00 -18.55 10.75
CA GLU A 72 29.45 -19.20 11.97
C GLU A 72 28.30 -18.41 12.63
N ALA A 73 28.15 -17.13 12.26
CA ALA A 73 27.13 -16.20 12.77
C ALA A 73 25.69 -16.47 12.29
N ASP A 74 25.48 -17.44 11.39
CA ASP A 74 24.16 -17.79 10.85
C ASP A 74 23.19 -18.36 11.90
N SER A 75 23.65 -18.63 13.13
CA SER A 75 22.83 -19.18 14.21
C SER A 75 21.94 -18.15 14.92
N VAL A 76 22.35 -16.88 15.05
CA VAL A 76 21.62 -15.86 15.84
C VAL A 76 20.87 -14.86 14.96
N CYS A 77 21.54 -14.27 13.97
CA CYS A 77 20.98 -13.25 13.07
C CYS A 77 20.70 -13.79 11.66
N GLY A 78 20.66 -15.12 11.51
CA GLY A 78 20.62 -15.80 10.23
C GLY A 78 19.21 -15.97 9.65
N SER A 79 19.12 -16.74 8.57
CA SER A 79 17.89 -16.95 7.80
C SER A 79 16.75 -17.63 8.58
N HIS A 80 17.07 -18.31 9.67
CA HIS A 80 16.13 -19.01 10.54
C HIS A 80 15.54 -18.11 11.64
N ALA A 81 15.98 -16.84 11.74
CA ALA A 81 15.49 -15.94 12.75
C ALA A 81 14.02 -15.57 12.52
N VAL A 82 13.19 -15.79 13.54
CA VAL A 82 11.76 -15.45 13.56
C VAL A 82 11.53 -13.94 13.42
N ALA A 83 12.53 -13.12 13.75
CA ALA A 83 12.49 -11.67 13.59
C ALA A 83 12.25 -11.23 12.13
N ILE A 84 12.78 -11.97 11.15
CA ILE A 84 12.67 -11.64 9.73
C ILE A 84 11.21 -11.61 9.23
N PRO A 85 10.42 -12.70 9.36
CA PRO A 85 9.02 -12.67 8.96
C PRO A 85 8.19 -11.66 9.75
N ILE A 86 8.48 -11.44 11.04
CA ILE A 86 7.79 -10.43 11.87
C ILE A 86 7.98 -9.04 11.26
N VAL A 87 9.21 -8.62 10.99
CA VAL A 87 9.51 -7.31 10.42
C VAL A 87 8.93 -7.16 9.00
N LEU A 88 8.93 -8.23 8.20
CA LEU A 88 8.32 -8.23 6.87
C LEU A 88 6.80 -8.03 6.91
N VAL A 89 6.10 -8.69 7.86
CA VAL A 89 4.64 -8.68 7.94
C VAL A 89 4.09 -7.42 8.62
N LEU A 90 4.87 -6.80 9.49
CA LEU A 90 4.44 -5.71 10.37
C LEU A 90 3.81 -4.52 9.61
N PRO A 91 4.36 -4.00 8.50
CA PRO A 91 3.70 -2.96 7.71
C PRO A 91 2.33 -3.36 7.16
N TYR A 92 2.15 -4.64 6.79
CA TYR A 92 0.86 -5.17 6.31
C TYR A 92 -0.16 -5.27 7.44
N LEU A 93 0.28 -5.65 8.65
CA LEU A 93 -0.59 -5.68 9.83
C LEU A 93 -1.06 -4.28 10.24
N PHE A 94 -0.18 -3.27 10.17
CA PHE A 94 -0.60 -1.89 10.42
C PHE A 94 -1.70 -1.45 9.45
N ARG A 95 -1.58 -1.76 8.15
CA ARG A 95 -2.64 -1.47 7.18
C ARG A 95 -3.92 -2.25 7.46
N LEU A 96 -3.80 -3.53 7.82
CA LEU A 96 -4.93 -4.37 8.20
C LEU A 96 -5.71 -3.74 9.37
N PHE A 97 -5.02 -3.41 10.47
CA PHE A 97 -5.64 -2.81 11.66
C PHE A 97 -6.23 -1.43 11.36
N GLN A 98 -5.57 -0.63 10.53
CA GLN A 98 -6.15 0.63 10.05
C GLN A 98 -7.47 0.38 9.30
N CYS A 99 -7.50 -0.56 8.36
CA CYS A 99 -8.71 -0.84 7.58
C CYS A 99 -9.85 -1.36 8.49
N LEU A 100 -9.54 -2.23 9.46
CA LEU A 100 -10.51 -2.72 10.43
C LEU A 100 -11.03 -1.61 11.36
N ARG A 101 -10.16 -0.69 11.79
CA ARG A 101 -10.56 0.48 12.58
C ARG A 101 -11.48 1.39 11.76
N GLN A 102 -11.11 1.66 10.51
CA GLN A 102 -11.94 2.46 9.61
C GLN A 102 -13.31 1.82 9.40
N TYR A 103 -13.37 0.49 9.24
CA TYR A 103 -14.64 -0.24 9.16
C TYR A 103 -15.49 -0.10 10.42
N LYS A 104 -14.86 -0.16 11.60
CA LYS A 104 -15.56 0.04 12.88
C LYS A 104 -16.21 1.42 12.95
N ASP A 105 -15.51 2.45 12.47
CA ASP A 105 -15.96 3.85 12.54
C ASP A 105 -16.99 4.19 11.43
N THR A 106 -16.78 3.76 10.18
CA THR A 106 -17.64 4.14 9.03
C THR A 106 -18.65 3.08 8.60
N ARG A 107 -18.47 1.81 9.00
CA ARG A 107 -19.26 0.63 8.57
C ARG A 107 -19.28 0.38 7.06
N GLU A 108 -18.38 0.99 6.30
CA GLU A 108 -18.31 0.81 4.85
C GLU A 108 -17.64 -0.52 4.45
N LYS A 109 -18.35 -1.38 3.71
CA LYS A 109 -17.84 -2.70 3.28
C LYS A 109 -16.55 -2.63 2.45
N THR A 110 -16.32 -1.53 1.73
CA THR A 110 -15.09 -1.29 0.95
C THR A 110 -13.85 -1.33 1.82
N THR A 111 -13.91 -0.83 3.05
CA THR A 111 -12.77 -0.84 3.99
C THR A 111 -12.40 -2.26 4.41
N LEU A 112 -13.39 -3.15 4.56
CA LEU A 112 -13.16 -4.57 4.86
C LEU A 112 -12.51 -5.30 3.69
N LEU A 113 -12.91 -4.99 2.45
CA LEU A 113 -12.24 -5.52 1.25
C LEU A 113 -10.78 -5.04 1.18
N ASN A 114 -10.51 -3.80 1.59
CA ASN A 114 -9.13 -3.31 1.70
C ASN A 114 -8.34 -4.07 2.79
N ALA A 115 -8.97 -4.38 3.94
CA ALA A 115 -8.35 -5.23 4.96
C ALA A 115 -8.00 -6.62 4.38
N LEU A 116 -8.93 -7.22 3.63
CA LEU A 116 -8.72 -8.51 2.97
C LEU A 116 -7.54 -8.46 1.99
N LYS A 117 -7.36 -7.36 1.25
CA LYS A 117 -6.18 -7.15 0.40
C LYS A 117 -4.88 -7.33 1.20
N TYR A 118 -4.71 -6.63 2.32
CA TYR A 118 -3.48 -6.71 3.11
C TYR A 118 -3.33 -8.05 3.84
N SER A 119 -4.43 -8.75 4.18
CA SER A 119 -4.35 -10.08 4.76
C SER A 119 -3.81 -11.12 3.76
N THR A 120 -4.04 -10.95 2.45
CA THR A 120 -3.51 -11.89 1.44
C THR A 120 -1.98 -11.93 1.37
N ALA A 121 -1.28 -10.91 1.86
CA ALA A 121 0.19 -10.89 1.94
C ALA A 121 0.74 -11.75 3.09
N VAL A 122 -0.04 -11.95 4.15
CA VAL A 122 0.39 -12.65 5.38
C VAL A 122 0.75 -14.12 5.10
N PRO A 123 -0.09 -14.92 4.40
CA PRO A 123 0.28 -16.29 4.03
C PRO A 123 1.57 -16.39 3.21
N VAL A 124 1.82 -15.44 2.31
CA VAL A 124 3.02 -15.47 1.45
C VAL A 124 4.29 -15.30 2.30
N ILE A 125 4.26 -14.38 3.26
CA ILE A 125 5.37 -14.11 4.17
C ILE A 125 5.58 -15.30 5.12
N PHE A 126 4.50 -15.83 5.69
CA PHE A 126 4.58 -16.98 6.59
C PHE A 126 5.14 -18.22 5.89
N LEU A 127 4.63 -18.57 4.71
CA LEU A 127 5.12 -19.72 3.94
C LEU A 127 6.57 -19.51 3.47
N SER A 128 6.97 -18.28 3.16
CA SER A 128 8.37 -17.95 2.84
C SER A 128 9.33 -18.22 4.01
N ALA A 129 8.89 -17.95 5.25
CA ALA A 129 9.67 -18.28 6.45
C ALA A 129 9.64 -19.77 6.78
N LEU A 130 8.49 -20.43 6.60
CA LEU A 130 8.32 -21.87 6.85
C LEU A 130 9.30 -22.73 6.04
N LYS A 131 9.73 -22.24 4.87
CA LYS A 131 10.80 -22.86 4.06
C LYS A 131 12.02 -23.30 4.89
N TYR A 132 12.43 -22.51 5.88
CA TYR A 132 13.65 -22.77 6.65
C TYR A 132 13.44 -23.72 7.84
N HIS A 133 12.21 -24.14 8.09
CA HIS A 133 11.84 -25.01 9.23
C HIS A 133 11.24 -26.35 8.80
N VAL A 134 11.18 -26.62 7.49
CA VAL A 134 10.56 -27.81 6.91
C VAL A 134 11.56 -28.56 6.04
N PHE A 135 11.44 -29.89 6.00
CA PHE A 135 12.25 -30.74 5.13
C PHE A 135 12.11 -30.37 3.64
N PRO A 136 13.20 -30.44 2.84
CA PRO A 136 13.19 -30.04 1.43
C PRO A 136 12.10 -30.72 0.58
N ASP A 137 11.82 -32.00 0.81
CA ASP A 137 10.82 -32.75 0.03
C ASP A 137 9.40 -32.22 0.26
N ASN A 138 9.06 -31.96 1.53
CA ASN A 138 7.77 -31.37 1.90
C ASN A 138 7.65 -29.93 1.37
N TRP A 139 8.74 -29.17 1.36
CA TRP A 139 8.78 -27.83 0.78
C TRP A 139 8.45 -27.85 -0.72
N VAL A 140 9.10 -28.71 -1.50
CA VAL A 140 8.91 -28.77 -2.95
C VAL A 140 7.50 -29.22 -3.32
N ASN A 141 6.98 -30.23 -2.61
CA ASN A 141 5.70 -30.88 -2.97
C ASN A 141 4.47 -30.15 -2.45
N ILE A 142 4.50 -29.62 -1.22
CA ILE A 142 3.30 -29.08 -0.55
C ILE A 142 3.39 -27.55 -0.42
N TYR A 143 4.44 -27.06 0.23
CA TYR A 143 4.48 -25.65 0.64
C TYR A 143 4.83 -24.68 -0.49
N ARG A 144 5.67 -25.09 -1.45
CA ARG A 144 6.04 -24.26 -2.60
C ARG A 144 4.84 -23.97 -3.52
N PRO A 145 3.99 -24.94 -3.91
CA PRO A 145 2.75 -24.65 -4.63
C PRO A 145 1.81 -23.71 -3.85
N LEU A 146 1.64 -23.92 -2.54
CA LEU A 146 0.81 -23.03 -1.70
C LEU A 146 1.38 -21.61 -1.61
N TRP A 147 2.71 -21.48 -1.54
CA TRP A 147 3.41 -20.19 -1.53
C TRP A 147 3.23 -19.47 -2.87
N LEU A 148 3.32 -20.18 -4.00
CA LEU A 148 3.06 -19.62 -5.32
C LEU A 148 1.59 -19.20 -5.48
N LEU A 149 0.64 -20.05 -5.06
CA LEU A 149 -0.79 -19.75 -5.13
C LEU A 149 -1.14 -18.51 -4.29
N SER A 150 -0.67 -18.45 -3.05
CA SER A 150 -0.87 -17.27 -2.18
C SER A 150 -0.24 -16.01 -2.78
N GLY A 151 0.96 -16.13 -3.37
CA GLY A 151 1.60 -15.04 -4.10
C GLY A 151 0.79 -14.53 -5.30
N VAL A 152 0.22 -15.45 -6.09
CA VAL A 152 -0.66 -15.11 -7.23
C VAL A 152 -1.93 -14.41 -6.75
N VAL A 153 -2.60 -14.95 -5.73
CA VAL A 153 -3.81 -14.35 -5.15
C VAL A 153 -3.53 -12.93 -4.64
N ASN A 154 -2.45 -12.76 -3.87
CA ASN A 154 -2.05 -11.45 -3.35
C ASN A 154 -1.75 -10.44 -4.47
N SER A 155 -1.00 -10.86 -5.49
CA SER A 155 -0.64 -9.99 -6.62
C SER A 155 -1.85 -9.60 -7.47
N LEU A 156 -2.73 -10.55 -7.79
CA LEU A 156 -3.94 -10.28 -8.59
C LEU A 156 -4.95 -9.42 -7.82
N TYR A 157 -5.21 -9.71 -6.55
CA TYR A 157 -6.10 -8.89 -5.72
C TYR A 157 -5.56 -7.47 -5.65
N SER A 158 -4.28 -7.31 -5.29
CA SER A 158 -3.69 -5.98 -5.12
C SER A 158 -3.62 -5.22 -6.43
N PHE A 159 -3.38 -5.90 -7.57
CA PHE A 159 -3.44 -5.29 -8.89
C PHE A 159 -4.86 -4.80 -9.22
N TYR A 160 -5.88 -5.64 -9.02
CA TYR A 160 -7.28 -5.26 -9.17
C TYR A 160 -7.63 -4.03 -8.32
N TRP A 161 -7.15 -3.99 -7.08
CA TRP A 161 -7.38 -2.87 -6.18
C TRP A 161 -6.75 -1.56 -6.68
N ASP A 162 -5.49 -1.60 -7.13
CA ASP A 162 -4.80 -0.42 -7.65
C ASP A 162 -5.59 0.19 -8.81
N LEU A 163 -6.03 -0.64 -9.77
CA LEU A 163 -6.74 -0.18 -10.96
C LEU A 163 -8.12 0.41 -10.64
N THR A 164 -8.89 -0.29 -9.81
CA THR A 164 -10.31 0.02 -9.62
C THR A 164 -10.58 1.00 -8.50
N ARG A 165 -9.79 0.96 -7.42
CA ARG A 165 -10.04 1.76 -6.21
C ARG A 165 -9.07 2.91 -6.06
N ASP A 166 -7.78 2.64 -6.24
CA ASP A 166 -6.76 3.65 -5.97
C ASP A 166 -6.62 4.65 -7.12
N TRP A 167 -6.68 4.18 -8.36
CA TRP A 167 -6.58 5.01 -9.57
C TRP A 167 -7.93 5.35 -10.21
N ASP A 168 -9.02 4.72 -9.74
CA ASP A 168 -10.39 4.89 -10.27
C ASP A 168 -10.43 4.87 -11.81
N LEU A 169 -9.71 3.91 -12.41
CA LEU A 169 -9.69 3.71 -13.86
C LEU A 169 -10.96 3.00 -14.34
N SER A 170 -12.11 3.46 -13.88
CA SER A 170 -13.45 2.99 -14.24
C SER A 170 -13.67 2.99 -15.77
N CYS A 171 -12.85 3.69 -16.54
CA CYS A 171 -12.77 3.60 -18.00
C CYS A 171 -12.39 2.19 -18.52
N PHE A 172 -11.60 1.40 -17.79
CA PHE A 172 -11.26 0.02 -18.16
C PHE A 172 -12.38 -0.95 -17.77
N THR A 173 -13.11 -0.67 -16.68
CA THR A 173 -14.32 -1.41 -16.29
C THR A 173 -15.43 -1.27 -17.33
N ARG A 174 -15.46 -0.14 -18.07
CA ARG A 174 -16.37 0.12 -19.19
C ARG A 174 -16.16 -0.80 -20.41
N ILE A 175 -14.97 -1.39 -20.58
CA ILE A 175 -14.71 -2.41 -21.61
C ILE A 175 -15.41 -3.74 -21.25
N PHE A 176 -15.72 -3.99 -19.97
CA PHE A 176 -16.30 -5.25 -19.49
C PHE A 176 -17.73 -5.17 -18.88
N LYS A 177 -18.29 -4.01 -18.50
CA LYS A 177 -19.75 -3.88 -18.22
C LYS A 177 -20.31 -2.45 -18.09
N PHE A 178 -21.64 -2.38 -18.26
CA PHE A 178 -22.61 -1.30 -18.55
C PHE A 178 -22.67 -0.02 -17.69
N SER A 179 -22.94 1.10 -18.38
CA SER A 179 -23.68 2.34 -18.00
C SER A 179 -23.25 3.16 -16.76
N ARG A 180 -22.42 4.20 -16.99
CA ARG A 180 -22.78 5.64 -17.08
C ARG A 180 -21.48 6.49 -17.11
N PRO A 181 -21.33 7.49 -18.00
CA PRO A 181 -20.12 8.30 -18.07
C PRO A 181 -20.14 9.38 -17.00
N ASN A 182 -19.20 9.36 -16.05
CA ASN A 182 -18.83 10.58 -15.36
C ASN A 182 -17.74 11.28 -16.19
N ALA A 183 -18.03 12.49 -16.63
CA ALA A 183 -17.21 13.32 -17.53
C ALA A 183 -15.85 13.76 -16.96
N LEU A 184 -15.46 13.29 -15.78
CA LEU A 184 -14.32 13.78 -15.00
C LEU A 184 -13.00 13.02 -15.23
N SER A 185 -12.99 11.98 -16.08
CA SER A 185 -11.75 11.28 -16.48
C SER A 185 -10.90 12.05 -17.50
N TYR A 186 -11.27 13.29 -17.85
CA TYR A 186 -10.59 14.11 -18.87
C TYR A 186 -9.36 14.87 -18.35
N LEU A 187 -9.17 14.97 -17.04
CA LEU A 187 -8.05 15.73 -16.47
C LEU A 187 -6.85 14.81 -16.22
N LEU A 188 -5.88 14.80 -17.13
CA LEU A 188 -4.56 15.45 -16.92
C LEU A 188 -3.47 14.90 -17.84
N TYR A 189 -3.34 13.59 -18.02
CA TYR A 189 -2.55 13.08 -19.15
C TYR A 189 -3.49 12.85 -20.33
N GLY A 190 -3.68 13.88 -21.16
CA GLY A 190 -4.40 13.77 -22.44
C GLY A 190 -3.87 12.66 -23.37
N ARG A 191 -2.78 11.98 -22.99
CA ARG A 191 -2.18 10.82 -23.66
C ARG A 191 -2.59 9.52 -22.97
N LYS A 192 -3.57 8.83 -23.57
CA LYS A 192 -4.05 7.49 -23.17
C LYS A 192 -2.93 6.46 -22.96
N TRP A 193 -1.82 6.59 -23.69
CA TRP A 193 -0.64 5.72 -23.60
C TRP A 193 -0.02 5.64 -22.20
N VAL A 194 -0.06 6.73 -21.42
CA VAL A 194 0.50 6.73 -20.05
C VAL A 194 -0.24 5.77 -19.15
N TYR A 195 -1.57 5.69 -19.26
CA TYR A 195 -2.37 4.73 -18.51
C TYR A 195 -2.01 3.28 -18.86
N PHE A 196 -1.89 2.95 -20.15
CA PHE A 196 -1.48 1.60 -20.55
C PHE A 196 -0.07 1.25 -20.04
N TRP A 197 0.87 2.20 -20.08
CA TRP A 197 2.21 2.02 -19.56
C TRP A 197 2.21 1.79 -18.04
N VAL A 198 1.47 2.58 -17.27
CA VAL A 198 1.39 2.42 -15.80
C VAL A 198 0.71 1.10 -15.41
N ILE A 199 -0.36 0.71 -16.12
CA ILE A 199 -1.03 -0.58 -15.90
C ILE A 199 -0.06 -1.74 -16.17
N GLY A 200 0.61 -1.72 -17.32
CA GLY A 200 1.55 -2.78 -17.73
C GLY A 200 2.75 -2.87 -16.79
N THR A 201 3.38 -1.73 -16.47
CA THR A 201 4.52 -1.69 -15.55
C THR A 201 4.12 -2.11 -14.13
N ASN A 202 2.94 -1.71 -13.63
CA ASN A 202 2.48 -2.16 -12.31
C ASN A 202 2.24 -3.67 -12.26
N LEU A 203 1.68 -4.27 -13.32
CA LEU A 203 1.50 -5.72 -13.38
C LEU A 203 2.85 -6.47 -13.34
N ILE A 204 3.79 -6.07 -14.21
CA ILE A 204 5.13 -6.69 -14.28
C ILE A 204 5.87 -6.54 -12.95
N LEU A 205 5.88 -5.33 -12.40
CA LEU A 205 6.59 -5.04 -11.15
C LEU A 205 5.93 -5.74 -9.95
N ARG A 206 4.62 -5.97 -9.94
CA ARG A 206 3.96 -6.78 -8.92
C ARG A 206 4.39 -8.24 -8.94
N CYS A 207 4.71 -8.82 -10.11
CA CYS A 207 5.29 -10.15 -10.17
C CYS A 207 6.65 -10.24 -9.45
N THR A 208 7.39 -9.12 -9.38
CA THR A 208 8.66 -9.08 -8.64
C THR A 208 8.46 -9.11 -7.12
N TRP A 209 7.28 -8.76 -6.61
CA TRP A 209 6.97 -8.79 -5.19
C TRP A 209 7.03 -10.19 -4.58
N THR A 210 6.52 -11.21 -5.27
CA THR A 210 6.64 -12.61 -4.82
C THR A 210 8.08 -13.10 -5.02
N TYR A 211 8.71 -12.67 -6.11
CA TYR A 211 10.08 -13.05 -6.43
C TYR A 211 11.09 -12.56 -5.38
N LYS A 212 10.94 -11.36 -4.80
CA LYS A 212 11.82 -10.81 -3.76
C LYS A 212 11.93 -11.66 -2.48
N LEU A 213 10.92 -12.49 -2.21
CA LEU A 213 10.86 -13.41 -1.07
C LEU A 213 11.47 -14.78 -1.39
N SER A 214 11.83 -15.02 -2.65
CA SER A 214 12.54 -16.24 -3.06
C SER A 214 13.96 -16.25 -2.50
N SER A 215 14.33 -17.38 -1.89
CA SER A 215 15.68 -17.56 -1.32
C SER A 215 16.79 -17.47 -2.37
N HIS A 216 16.48 -17.70 -3.65
CA HIS A 216 17.45 -17.77 -4.73
C HIS A 216 18.14 -16.42 -4.98
N LEU A 217 17.40 -15.32 -4.82
CA LEU A 217 17.91 -13.97 -5.04
C LEU A 217 18.90 -13.49 -3.98
N ARG A 218 18.91 -14.10 -2.79
CA ARG A 218 19.75 -13.61 -1.69
C ARG A 218 21.25 -13.70 -1.97
N HIS A 219 21.66 -14.52 -2.93
CA HIS A 219 23.04 -14.66 -3.35
C HIS A 219 23.48 -13.54 -4.31
N ASN A 220 22.55 -12.91 -5.03
CA ASN A 220 22.86 -11.84 -5.98
C ASN A 220 22.38 -10.48 -5.46
N TYR A 221 23.28 -9.78 -4.76
CA TYR A 221 22.99 -8.49 -4.15
C TYR A 221 22.55 -7.43 -5.17
N LEU A 222 23.09 -7.46 -6.40
CA LEU A 222 22.69 -6.53 -7.47
C LEU A 222 21.23 -6.76 -7.88
N THR A 223 20.80 -8.03 -8.01
CA THR A 223 19.41 -8.34 -8.35
C THR A 223 18.44 -7.96 -7.23
N VAL A 224 18.81 -8.18 -5.97
CA VAL A 224 18.00 -7.74 -4.82
C VAL A 224 17.89 -6.22 -4.79
N PHE A 225 18.99 -5.50 -5.01
CA PHE A 225 18.99 -4.05 -5.11
C PHE A 225 18.11 -3.55 -6.26
N ALA A 226 18.23 -4.13 -7.46
CA ALA A 226 17.42 -3.75 -8.60
C ALA A 226 15.92 -4.00 -8.36
N ILE A 227 15.53 -5.16 -7.82
CA ILE A 227 14.13 -5.48 -7.52
C ILE A 227 13.56 -4.54 -6.44
N THR A 228 14.34 -4.22 -5.41
CA THR A 228 13.91 -3.29 -4.36
C THR A 228 13.79 -1.86 -4.88
N ALA A 229 14.70 -1.41 -5.74
CA ALA A 229 14.61 -0.11 -6.41
C ALA A 229 13.39 -0.03 -7.35
N LEU A 230 13.10 -1.10 -8.09
CA LEU A 230 11.92 -1.18 -8.95
C LEU A 230 10.61 -1.15 -8.14
N GLU A 231 10.57 -1.74 -6.95
CA GLU A 231 9.41 -1.64 -6.05
C GLU A 231 9.19 -0.19 -5.56
N ILE A 232 10.27 0.55 -5.29
CA ILE A 232 10.19 1.99 -4.98
C ILE A 232 9.63 2.77 -6.17
N PHE A 233 10.14 2.50 -7.37
CA PHE A 233 9.64 3.13 -8.60
C PHE A 233 8.15 2.85 -8.83
N ARG A 234 7.71 1.59 -8.65
CA ARG A 234 6.30 1.22 -8.74
C ARG A 234 5.42 2.00 -7.76
N ARG A 235 5.89 2.16 -6.52
CA ARG A 235 5.16 2.91 -5.49
C ARG A 235 5.15 4.41 -5.78
N PHE A 236 6.23 4.95 -6.36
CA PHE A 236 6.28 6.32 -6.86
C PHE A 236 5.22 6.55 -7.94
N GLN A 237 5.10 5.66 -8.93
CA GLN A 237 4.02 5.71 -9.92
C GLN A 237 2.65 5.72 -9.23
N TRP A 238 2.38 4.73 -8.36
CA TRP A 238 1.11 4.64 -7.63
C TRP A 238 0.78 5.91 -6.82
N ALA A 239 1.78 6.54 -6.20
CA ALA A 239 1.60 7.72 -5.37
C ALA A 239 1.00 8.91 -6.15
N PHE A 240 1.48 9.18 -7.38
CA PHE A 240 0.93 10.28 -8.19
C PHE A 240 -0.56 10.07 -8.48
N PHE A 241 -0.90 8.92 -9.06
CA PHE A 241 -2.29 8.62 -9.41
C PHE A 241 -3.19 8.57 -8.18
N ARG A 242 -2.69 8.10 -7.04
CA ARG A 242 -3.45 8.07 -5.79
C ARG A 242 -3.77 9.48 -5.28
N VAL A 243 -2.76 10.36 -5.22
CA VAL A 243 -2.94 11.75 -4.78
C VAL A 243 -3.88 12.49 -5.72
N GLU A 244 -3.72 12.31 -7.02
CA GLU A 244 -4.58 12.90 -8.04
C GLU A 244 -6.03 12.42 -7.92
N ASN A 245 -6.26 11.12 -7.74
CA ASN A 245 -7.61 10.58 -7.55
C ASN A 245 -8.28 11.19 -6.30
N GLU A 246 -7.56 11.33 -5.19
CA GLU A 246 -8.12 11.98 -4.00
C GLU A 246 -8.37 13.47 -4.20
N TRP A 247 -7.48 14.18 -4.91
CA TRP A 247 -7.69 15.58 -5.30
C TRP A 247 -8.98 15.75 -6.11
N ASN A 248 -9.19 14.87 -7.10
CA ASN A 248 -10.39 14.88 -7.94
C ASN A 248 -11.67 14.60 -7.12
N LYS A 249 -11.62 13.67 -6.16
CA LYS A 249 -12.75 13.40 -5.26
C LYS A 249 -13.07 14.60 -4.37
N MET A 250 -12.07 15.31 -3.88
CA MET A 250 -12.24 16.52 -3.07
C MET A 250 -12.90 17.64 -3.88
N ASN A 251 -12.40 17.90 -5.10
CA ASN A 251 -12.95 18.94 -5.98
C ASN A 251 -14.38 18.59 -6.45
N SER A 252 -14.66 17.32 -6.76
CA SER A 252 -16.02 16.90 -7.12
C SER A 252 -17.00 17.11 -5.98
N LYS A 253 -16.62 16.80 -4.73
CA LYS A 253 -17.45 17.08 -3.56
C LYS A 253 -17.70 18.57 -3.36
N GLN A 254 -16.67 19.40 -3.55
CA GLN A 254 -16.81 20.86 -3.47
C GLN A 254 -17.74 21.40 -4.56
N ASN A 255 -17.60 20.95 -5.80
CA ASN A 255 -18.48 21.37 -6.90
C ASN A 255 -19.94 20.95 -6.66
N ILE A 256 -20.18 19.76 -6.10
CA ILE A 256 -21.53 19.32 -5.72
C ILE A 256 -22.09 20.21 -4.61
N GLN A 257 -21.30 20.49 -3.56
CA GLN A 257 -21.72 21.37 -2.48
C GLN A 257 -22.03 22.78 -2.98
N LEU A 258 -21.19 23.35 -3.84
CA LEU A 258 -21.41 24.66 -4.45
C LEU A 258 -22.69 24.67 -5.32
N SER A 259 -22.88 23.66 -6.18
CA SER A 259 -24.10 23.53 -6.98
C SER A 259 -25.38 23.30 -6.16
N THR A 260 -25.26 22.80 -4.93
CA THR A 260 -26.39 22.63 -4.01
C THR A 260 -26.70 23.95 -3.30
N ILE A 261 -25.66 24.73 -2.99
CA ILE A 261 -25.78 26.08 -2.38
C ILE A 261 -26.30 27.10 -3.39
N ASP A 262 -26.00 26.94 -4.68
CA ASP A 262 -26.50 27.78 -5.78
C ASP A 262 -27.94 27.43 -6.22
N LYS A 263 -28.56 26.41 -5.62
CA LYS A 263 -29.98 26.08 -5.77
C LYS A 263 -30.85 26.41 -4.54
N PRO A 264 -30.84 27.62 -3.95
CA PRO A 264 -31.95 28.04 -3.10
C PRO A 264 -33.01 28.72 -3.99
N ASN A 265 -34.25 28.22 -3.94
CA ASN A 265 -35.51 28.88 -4.36
C ASN A 265 -36.13 28.69 -5.76
N ASP A 266 -35.79 27.66 -6.54
CA ASP A 266 -36.64 27.33 -7.71
C ASP A 266 -37.91 26.52 -7.33
N GLU A 267 -37.91 25.80 -6.20
CA GLU A 267 -39.12 25.13 -5.69
C GLU A 267 -40.11 26.08 -5.00
N GLN A 268 -39.66 27.28 -4.60
CA GLN A 268 -40.54 28.27 -3.96
C GLN A 268 -41.30 29.14 -4.99
N LYS A 269 -40.92 29.10 -6.27
CA LYS A 269 -41.64 29.77 -7.38
C LYS A 269 -42.77 28.92 -8.00
N LEU A 270 -42.87 27.64 -7.66
CA LEU A 270 -43.87 26.72 -8.22
C LEU A 270 -45.04 26.43 -7.26
N LEU A 271 -45.07 27.06 -6.09
CA LEU A 271 -46.11 26.88 -5.07
C LEU A 271 -46.95 28.14 -4.78
N ASP A 272 -47.08 29.05 -5.75
CA ASP A 272 -48.20 30.03 -5.77
C ASP A 272 -49.28 29.59 -6.79
N PRO A 273 -50.16 28.64 -6.45
CA PRO A 273 -51.46 28.52 -7.09
C PRO A 273 -52.47 29.34 -6.28
N ASN A 274 -52.93 30.45 -6.87
CA ASN A 274 -54.18 31.20 -6.62
C ASN A 274 -54.03 32.63 -6.09
N GLY A 275 -54.47 33.55 -6.94
CA GLY A 275 -54.80 34.92 -6.58
C GLY A 275 -55.39 35.73 -7.74
N TYR A 276 -56.42 35.19 -8.44
CA TYR A 276 -57.27 36.00 -9.33
C TYR A 276 -58.45 36.60 -8.54
N SER A 277 -58.71 37.90 -8.77
CA SER A 277 -59.94 38.72 -8.53
C SER A 277 -60.44 38.81 -7.08
N VAL A 278 -60.72 39.98 -6.49
CA VAL A 278 -61.48 41.17 -6.94
C VAL A 278 -60.88 42.44 -6.32
#